data_AF-A0A5C4U6T3-F1
#
_entry.id   AF-A0A5C4U6T3-F1
#
_cell.length_a   1.000
_cell.length_b   1.000
_cell.length_c   1.000
_cell.angle_alpha   90.00
_cell.angle_beta   90.00
_cell.angle_gamma   90.00
#
_symmetry.space_group_name_H-M   'P 1'
#
loop_
_entity.id
_entity.type
_entity.pdbx_description
1 polymer ?
#
loop_
_entity_poly.entity_id
_entity_poly.type
_entity_poly.pdbx_seq_one_letter_code
_entity_poly.pdbx_strand_id
1 'polypeptide(L)'
;MSPTTRPNLRAWQQEALTSFLDHRPRDFMAVATPGAGKTTFALTLARTLLDDRSVERVIVVVPTEHLKVQWSEAAGARFGMSLDPHFTNSSAVNPAYDGVVVTYAQVGMHPFKHRAVASARRTLVILDEIHHAGDAKSWGDGVREAYDDVRHRLALTGTPFRSDDSPIPFVRYEEDGEGHQVSRSDYTYGYSEALRDGVVRPVVFLAYSGQARWRDSAGDEYEARLGEPLNAEQTARAWKTALDPKGEWIPAVLQGAHTRLEQVRRNMPDAGGLVIASDTKTARAYAKHLEKLSSTPVAVVLSDEPGSSERIKQFSDSTDEWMVAVRMVSEGVDVPRLAVGVYATSASTPLFFAQAIGRFVRSRMPGETASVFLPSVPVLLGLAENLEKQRDHILGKPDRPKEGWDDDLLADANKTQNEPDEPSSYESIGAIAELDSLIYDGSTYGTGTLAGSTEEQDYLGLPGLLDADQVKALLRKRQEAQLDAREEQERARKEKEAAEAKRQEIYGIKPASKSTSTSDEVASEEIPRLRKELNTIVSVVAGRTGRPHGAVHTEARKACGGPPTALCSAEQLRDRIAYLRSW
;
A
#
# COMPACT_ATOMS: atom_id res chain seq x y z
N MET A 1 -35.86 9.71 32.43
CA MET A 1 -34.83 9.69 31.37
C MET A 1 -33.51 9.99 32.04
N SER A 2 -32.61 9.02 32.14
CA SER A 2 -31.26 9.26 32.64
C SER A 2 -30.55 10.25 31.70
N PRO A 3 -29.78 11.22 32.22
CA PRO A 3 -29.01 12.10 31.36
C PRO A 3 -28.02 11.23 30.58
N THR A 4 -28.14 11.20 29.26
CA THR A 4 -27.14 10.60 28.38
C THR A 4 -25.83 11.34 28.61
N THR A 5 -24.91 10.70 29.35
CA THR A 5 -23.55 11.20 29.56
C THR A 5 -22.88 11.35 28.20
N ARG A 6 -22.56 12.59 27.82
CA ARG A 6 -21.82 12.88 26.59
C ARG A 6 -20.51 12.08 26.61
N PRO A 7 -20.07 11.52 25.47
CA PRO A 7 -18.81 10.80 25.42
C PRO A 7 -17.65 11.73 25.77
N ASN A 8 -16.69 11.24 26.55
CA ASN A 8 -15.46 11.98 26.82
C ASN A 8 -14.67 12.15 25.53
N LEU A 9 -14.30 13.39 25.22
CA LEU A 9 -13.51 13.72 24.05
C LEU A 9 -12.04 13.36 24.27
N ARG A 10 -11.39 12.90 23.19
CA ARG A 10 -9.92 12.83 23.11
C ARG A 10 -9.34 14.24 23.05
N ALA A 11 -8.07 14.40 23.43
CA ALA A 11 -7.40 15.71 23.44
C ALA A 11 -7.54 16.43 22.09
N TRP A 12 -7.26 15.74 20.97
CA TRP A 12 -7.38 16.33 19.64
C TRP A 12 -8.81 16.80 19.31
N GLN A 13 -9.83 16.06 19.75
CA GLN A 13 -11.24 16.40 19.51
C GLN A 13 -11.62 17.64 20.30
N GLN A 14 -11.12 17.77 21.53
CA GLN A 14 -11.32 18.94 22.38
C GLN A 14 -10.64 20.19 21.80
N GLU A 15 -9.40 20.05 21.33
CA GLU A 15 -8.63 21.13 20.70
C GLU A 15 -9.28 21.59 19.40
N ALA A 16 -9.64 20.66 18.51
CA ALA A 16 -10.34 20.97 17.26
C ALA A 16 -11.70 21.65 17.52
N LEU A 17 -12.45 21.18 18.53
CA LEU A 17 -13.72 21.79 18.92
C LEU A 17 -13.53 23.21 19.44
N THR A 18 -12.51 23.44 20.28
CA THR A 18 -12.18 24.76 20.80
C THR A 18 -11.80 25.70 19.67
N SER A 19 -10.90 25.27 18.78
CA SER A 19 -10.50 26.02 17.58
C SER A 19 -11.71 26.43 16.72
N PHE A 20 -12.65 25.51 16.48
CA PHE A 20 -13.88 25.84 15.76
C PHE A 20 -14.73 26.86 16.52
N LEU A 21 -14.96 26.67 17.83
CA LEU A 21 -15.88 27.51 18.60
C LEU A 21 -15.37 28.94 18.81
N ASP A 22 -14.05 29.13 18.83
CA ASP A 22 -13.41 30.43 18.96
C ASP A 22 -13.57 31.28 17.69
N HIS A 23 -13.45 30.66 16.52
CA HIS A 23 -13.44 31.36 15.22
C HIS A 23 -14.77 31.28 14.46
N ARG A 24 -15.56 30.23 14.71
CA ARG A 24 -16.81 29.86 14.05
C ARG A 24 -16.77 30.06 12.53
N PRO A 25 -15.77 29.50 11.83
CA PRO A 25 -15.60 29.76 10.40
C PRO A 25 -16.75 29.16 9.59
N ARG A 26 -16.98 29.68 8.37
CA ARG A 26 -17.93 29.06 7.44
C ARG A 26 -17.45 27.67 7.02
N ASP A 27 -16.16 27.54 6.74
CA ASP A 27 -15.50 26.30 6.33
C ASP A 27 -14.51 25.87 7.41
N PHE A 28 -14.62 24.63 7.88
CA PHE A 28 -13.64 24.03 8.79
C PHE A 28 -13.27 22.63 8.30
N MET A 29 -12.00 22.41 8.01
CA MET A 29 -11.49 21.11 7.59
C MET A 29 -10.66 20.47 8.70
N ALA A 30 -11.16 19.35 9.22
CA ALA A 30 -10.45 18.51 10.16
C ALA A 30 -9.93 17.25 9.45
N VAL A 31 -8.61 17.13 9.41
CA VAL A 31 -7.91 15.93 8.94
C VAL A 31 -7.60 15.10 10.17
N ALA A 32 -8.12 13.89 10.25
CA ALA A 32 -7.81 13.01 11.38
C ALA A 32 -7.65 11.57 10.91
N THR A 33 -6.59 10.91 11.41
CA THR A 33 -6.25 9.53 11.01
C THR A 33 -7.45 8.57 11.12
N PRO A 34 -7.56 7.55 10.25
CA PRO A 34 -8.60 6.54 10.38
C PRO A 34 -8.70 5.95 11.80
N GLY A 35 -9.92 5.86 12.35
CA GLY A 35 -10.14 5.41 13.73
C GLY A 35 -9.94 6.47 14.82
N ALA A 36 -9.52 7.70 14.48
CA ALA A 36 -9.35 8.79 15.44
C ALA A 36 -10.64 9.26 16.11
N GLY A 37 -11.81 8.88 15.59
CA GLY A 37 -13.12 9.23 16.14
C GLY A 37 -13.73 10.50 15.53
N LYS A 38 -13.54 10.72 14.22
CA LYS A 38 -14.09 11.87 13.46
C LYS A 38 -15.59 12.07 13.69
N THR A 39 -16.37 10.99 13.66
CA THR A 39 -17.82 11.03 13.91
C THR A 39 -18.16 11.56 15.31
N THR A 40 -17.38 11.21 16.33
CA THR A 40 -17.60 11.70 17.70
C THR A 40 -17.33 13.20 17.79
N PHE A 41 -16.25 13.68 17.18
CA PHE A 41 -15.95 15.12 17.08
C PHE A 41 -17.08 15.87 16.34
N ALA A 42 -17.47 15.40 15.16
CA ALA A 42 -18.46 16.03 14.31
C ALA A 42 -19.84 16.14 14.98
N LEU A 43 -20.31 15.06 15.61
CA LEU A 43 -21.59 15.05 16.32
C LEU A 43 -21.55 15.88 17.61
N THR A 44 -20.40 15.99 18.26
CA THR A 44 -20.21 16.89 19.41
C THR A 44 -20.33 18.35 18.98
N LEU A 45 -19.68 18.72 17.86
CA LEU A 45 -19.80 20.06 17.30
C LEU A 45 -21.25 20.35 16.89
N ALA A 46 -21.90 19.42 16.17
CA ALA A 46 -23.29 19.57 15.74
C ALA A 46 -24.23 19.78 16.94
N ARG A 47 -24.12 18.97 17.99
CA ARG A 47 -24.92 19.12 19.21
C ARG A 47 -24.69 20.48 19.87
N THR A 48 -23.43 20.92 19.95
CA THR A 48 -23.06 22.21 20.56
C THR A 48 -23.71 23.37 19.81
N LEU A 49 -23.69 23.34 18.47
CA LEU A 49 -24.30 24.38 17.63
C LEU A 49 -25.84 24.34 17.61
N LEU A 50 -26.45 23.17 17.87
CA LEU A 50 -27.89 23.07 18.07
C LEU A 50 -28.30 23.60 19.46
N ASP A 51 -27.53 23.29 20.51
CA ASP A 51 -27.78 23.75 21.88
C ASP A 51 -27.75 25.28 21.99
N ASP A 52 -26.77 25.92 21.35
CA ASP A 52 -26.63 27.39 21.36
C ASP A 52 -27.45 28.10 20.26
N ARG A 53 -28.20 27.33 19.46
CA ARG A 53 -29.06 27.79 18.34
C ARG A 53 -28.32 28.48 17.19
N SER A 54 -27.00 28.31 17.09
CA SER A 54 -26.23 28.76 15.93
C SER A 54 -26.70 28.11 14.64
N VAL A 55 -27.09 26.83 14.73
CA VAL A 55 -27.76 26.09 13.65
C VAL A 55 -29.06 25.49 14.15
N GLU A 56 -29.97 25.22 13.21
CA GLU A 56 -31.29 24.64 13.42
C GLU A 56 -31.49 23.36 12.60
N ARG A 57 -30.48 22.98 11.79
CA ARG A 57 -30.47 21.77 10.97
C ARG A 57 -29.06 21.25 10.81
N VAL A 58 -28.94 19.92 10.79
CA VAL A 58 -27.70 19.21 10.44
C VAL A 58 -27.94 18.40 9.16
N ILE A 59 -27.03 18.49 8.20
CA ILE A 59 -27.02 17.60 7.04
C ILE A 59 -25.69 16.88 7.05
N VAL A 60 -25.71 15.55 7.02
CA VAL A 60 -24.49 14.74 6.93
C VAL A 60 -24.44 14.12 5.54
N VAL A 61 -23.32 14.31 4.84
CA VAL A 61 -23.05 13.71 3.53
C VAL A 61 -21.99 12.64 3.73
N VAL A 62 -22.28 11.41 3.28
CA VAL A 62 -21.41 10.24 3.42
C VAL A 62 -21.16 9.56 2.07
N PRO A 63 -20.10 8.75 1.90
CA PRO A 63 -19.85 8.07 0.63
C PRO A 63 -20.84 6.95 0.31
N THR A 64 -21.28 6.17 1.31
CA THR A 64 -22.05 4.94 1.08
C THR A 64 -23.39 4.93 1.82
N GLU A 65 -24.36 4.16 1.32
CA GLU A 65 -25.70 4.03 1.94
C GLU A 65 -25.63 3.45 3.37
N HIS A 66 -24.72 2.50 3.62
CA HIS A 66 -24.58 1.88 4.94
C HIS A 66 -24.16 2.89 6.01
N LEU A 67 -23.29 3.85 5.65
CA LEU A 67 -22.85 4.91 6.55
C LEU A 67 -24.00 5.82 7.00
N LYS A 68 -25.08 5.95 6.22
CA LYS A 68 -26.23 6.79 6.59
C LYS A 68 -26.86 6.31 7.89
N VAL A 69 -27.07 4.99 7.99
CA VAL A 69 -27.64 4.35 9.17
C VAL A 69 -26.70 4.48 10.35
N GLN A 70 -25.41 4.22 10.18
CA GLN A 70 -24.42 4.32 11.26
C GLN A 70 -24.31 5.74 11.85
N TRP A 71 -24.30 6.76 11.00
CA TRP A 71 -24.29 8.16 11.45
C TRP A 71 -25.58 8.54 12.20
N SER A 72 -26.74 8.09 11.71
CA SER A 72 -28.04 8.31 12.37
C SER A 72 -28.10 7.63 13.74
N GLU A 73 -27.70 6.37 13.84
CA GLU A 73 -27.66 5.61 15.09
C GLU A 73 -26.68 6.23 16.10
N ALA A 74 -25.48 6.63 15.65
CA ALA A 74 -24.50 7.30 16.50
C ALA A 74 -25.01 8.64 17.04
N ALA A 75 -25.68 9.43 16.18
CA ALA A 75 -26.30 10.70 16.56
C ALA A 75 -27.41 10.52 17.60
N GLY A 76 -28.30 9.55 17.39
CA GLY A 76 -29.40 9.27 18.30
C GLY A 76 -28.92 8.72 19.65
N ALA A 77 -28.12 7.65 19.63
CA ALA A 77 -27.74 6.92 20.83
C ALA A 77 -26.79 7.72 21.74
N ARG A 78 -25.85 8.49 21.17
CA ARG A 78 -24.78 9.15 21.94
C ARG A 78 -25.00 10.65 22.15
N PHE A 79 -25.77 11.29 21.28
CA PHE A 79 -25.92 12.75 21.27
C PHE A 79 -27.37 13.23 21.31
N GLY A 80 -28.35 12.30 21.30
CA GLY A 80 -29.78 12.66 21.35
C GLY A 80 -30.23 13.52 20.17
N MET A 81 -29.59 13.35 19.00
CA MET A 81 -29.97 14.02 17.75
C MET A 81 -30.68 13.04 16.84
N SER A 82 -31.80 13.46 16.26
CA SER A 82 -32.56 12.66 15.31
C SER A 82 -32.19 13.07 13.88
N LEU A 83 -31.44 12.23 13.18
CA LEU A 83 -31.08 12.43 11.76
C LEU A 83 -31.75 11.36 10.91
N ASP A 84 -32.46 11.74 9.86
CA ASP A 84 -33.17 10.80 8.98
C ASP A 84 -32.21 10.14 7.97
N PRO A 85 -31.95 8.82 8.04
CA PRO A 85 -31.13 8.11 7.07
C PRO A 85 -31.94 7.61 5.85
N HIS A 86 -33.27 7.73 5.86
CA HIS A 86 -34.14 7.25 4.77
C HIS A 86 -34.60 8.37 3.85
N PHE A 87 -34.08 9.59 4.02
CA PHE A 87 -34.39 10.71 3.15
C PHE A 87 -34.07 10.39 1.68
N THR A 88 -35.03 10.68 0.80
CA THR A 88 -34.91 10.54 -0.65
C THR A 88 -35.14 11.87 -1.34
N ASN A 89 -34.65 12.02 -2.57
CA ASN A 89 -34.83 13.23 -3.37
C ASN A 89 -36.29 13.55 -3.72
N SER A 90 -37.18 12.56 -3.65
CA SER A 90 -38.63 12.72 -3.80
C SER A 90 -39.35 13.09 -2.50
N SER A 91 -38.72 12.90 -1.34
CA SER A 91 -39.36 13.10 -0.04
C SER A 91 -39.33 14.56 0.42
N ALA A 92 -40.32 14.93 1.23
CA ALA A 92 -40.27 16.14 2.03
C ALA A 92 -39.41 15.89 3.29
N VAL A 93 -38.74 16.92 3.80
CA VAL A 93 -38.02 16.81 5.08
C VAL A 93 -39.04 16.78 6.20
N ASN A 94 -39.02 15.73 7.01
CA ASN A 94 -39.88 15.63 8.17
C ASN A 94 -39.39 16.60 9.27
N PRO A 95 -40.22 17.55 9.73
CA PRO A 95 -39.81 18.59 10.68
C PRO A 95 -39.49 18.05 12.09
N ALA A 96 -39.84 16.79 12.39
CA ALA A 96 -39.51 16.14 13.66
C ALA A 96 -38.03 15.73 13.76
N TYR A 97 -37.31 15.64 12.63
CA TYR A 97 -35.87 15.36 12.63
C TYR A 97 -35.07 16.66 12.74
N ASP A 98 -33.94 16.58 13.45
CA ASP A 98 -32.92 17.64 13.51
C ASP A 98 -32.18 17.78 12.16
N GLY A 99 -32.25 16.76 11.31
CA GLY A 99 -31.45 16.70 10.10
C GLY A 99 -31.66 15.47 9.22
N VAL A 100 -30.84 15.36 8.18
CA VAL A 100 -30.83 14.21 7.26
C VAL A 100 -29.41 13.69 7.05
N VAL A 101 -29.29 12.40 6.73
CA VAL A 101 -28.03 11.78 6.28
C VAL A 101 -28.21 11.29 4.86
N VAL A 102 -27.33 11.71 3.95
CA VAL A 102 -27.45 11.50 2.49
C VAL A 102 -26.11 11.10 1.87
N THR A 103 -26.11 10.51 0.69
CA THR A 103 -24.86 10.21 -0.01
C THR A 103 -24.40 11.32 -0.95
N TYR A 104 -23.11 11.36 -1.29
CA TYR A 104 -22.59 12.22 -2.36
C TYR A 104 -23.34 12.02 -3.69
N ALA A 105 -23.63 10.77 -4.05
CA ALA A 105 -24.41 10.44 -5.24
C ALA A 105 -25.83 11.02 -5.18
N GLN A 106 -26.52 10.89 -4.03
CA GLN A 106 -27.86 11.48 -3.85
C GLN A 106 -27.85 13.00 -4.04
N VAL A 107 -26.84 13.69 -3.50
CA VAL A 107 -26.67 15.14 -3.66
C VAL A 107 -26.40 15.50 -5.12
N GLY A 108 -25.48 14.80 -5.77
CA GLY A 108 -25.12 15.03 -7.18
C GLY A 108 -26.29 14.85 -8.15
N MET A 109 -27.24 13.96 -7.86
CA MET A 109 -28.42 13.74 -8.70
C MET A 109 -29.43 14.90 -8.66
N HIS A 110 -29.60 15.57 -7.51
CA HIS A 110 -30.61 16.63 -7.33
C HIS A 110 -30.12 17.81 -6.49
N PRO A 111 -29.06 18.52 -6.91
CA PRO A 111 -28.41 19.54 -6.08
C PRO A 111 -29.34 20.68 -5.68
N PHE A 112 -30.25 21.13 -6.56
CA PHE A 112 -31.23 22.19 -6.24
C PHE A 112 -32.21 21.81 -5.12
N LYS A 113 -32.59 20.52 -5.00
CA LYS A 113 -33.43 20.04 -3.91
C LYS A 113 -32.68 20.15 -2.59
N HIS A 114 -31.42 19.73 -2.57
CA HIS A 114 -30.57 19.85 -1.38
C HIS A 114 -30.31 21.32 -1.02
N ARG A 115 -30.11 22.20 -2.00
CA ARG A 115 -30.02 23.65 -1.78
C ARG A 115 -31.26 24.20 -1.11
N ALA A 116 -32.46 23.85 -1.57
CA ALA A 116 -33.72 24.27 -0.96
C ALA A 116 -33.85 23.77 0.49
N VAL A 117 -33.44 22.52 0.76
CA VAL A 117 -33.45 21.94 2.12
C VAL A 117 -32.45 22.63 3.04
N ALA A 118 -31.23 22.88 2.55
CA ALA A 118 -30.15 23.46 3.33
C ALA A 118 -30.36 24.95 3.62
N SER A 119 -30.89 25.71 2.66
CA SER A 119 -31.14 27.16 2.79
C SER A 119 -32.40 27.50 3.60
N ALA A 120 -33.33 26.55 3.78
CA ALA A 120 -34.57 26.79 4.52
C ALA A 120 -34.36 27.07 6.02
N ARG A 121 -33.17 26.76 6.58
CA ARG A 121 -32.79 27.00 7.98
C ARG A 121 -31.30 27.30 8.08
N ARG A 122 -30.84 27.82 9.23
CA ARG A 122 -29.41 27.90 9.55
C ARG A 122 -28.85 26.49 9.65
N THR A 123 -28.13 26.03 8.64
CA THR A 123 -27.73 24.63 8.52
C THR A 123 -26.22 24.44 8.72
N LEU A 124 -25.84 23.42 9.49
CA LEU A 124 -24.50 22.82 9.46
C LEU A 124 -24.51 21.68 8.44
N VAL A 125 -23.56 21.68 7.50
CA VAL A 125 -23.30 20.52 6.63
C VAL A 125 -22.02 19.84 7.07
N ILE A 126 -22.07 18.54 7.31
CA ILE A 126 -20.92 17.69 7.61
C ILE A 126 -20.63 16.86 6.36
N LEU A 127 -19.42 16.98 5.83
CA LEU A 127 -18.93 16.29 4.64
C LEU A 127 -17.94 15.23 5.11
N ASP A 128 -18.40 13.99 5.27
CA ASP A 128 -17.58 12.86 5.71
C ASP A 128 -16.79 12.29 4.54
N GLU A 129 -15.49 12.08 4.74
CA GLU A 129 -14.55 11.67 3.69
C GLU A 129 -14.66 12.57 2.44
N ILE A 130 -14.50 13.89 2.64
CA ILE A 130 -14.73 14.91 1.61
C ILE A 130 -13.97 14.69 0.29
N HIS A 131 -12.91 13.89 0.30
CA HIS A 131 -12.20 13.50 -0.93
C HIS A 131 -13.11 12.83 -1.97
N HIS A 132 -14.21 12.19 -1.55
CA HIS A 132 -15.22 11.65 -2.46
C HIS A 132 -15.92 12.72 -3.31
N ALA A 133 -16.01 13.96 -2.82
CA ALA A 133 -16.55 15.05 -3.64
C ALA A 133 -15.67 15.34 -4.88
N GLY A 134 -14.41 14.87 -4.90
CA GLY A 134 -13.57 14.90 -6.09
C GLY A 134 -13.69 13.69 -7.01
N ASP A 135 -14.29 12.57 -6.57
CA ASP A 135 -14.26 11.27 -7.30
C ASP A 135 -14.94 11.34 -8.66
N ALA A 136 -16.01 12.12 -8.72
CA ALA A 136 -16.69 12.46 -9.96
C ALA A 136 -16.95 13.96 -9.97
N LYS A 137 -16.65 14.61 -11.11
CA LYS A 137 -16.92 16.03 -11.31
C LYS A 137 -18.37 16.41 -11.01
N SER A 138 -19.32 15.52 -11.34
CA SER A 138 -20.74 15.71 -11.05
C SER A 138 -21.08 15.73 -9.56
N TRP A 139 -20.35 14.98 -8.72
CA TRP A 139 -20.54 15.00 -7.28
C TRP A 139 -19.98 16.31 -6.70
N GLY A 140 -18.79 16.73 -7.13
CA GLY A 140 -18.19 17.99 -6.70
C GLY A 140 -19.05 19.21 -7.06
N ASP A 141 -19.48 19.30 -8.31
CA ASP A 141 -20.36 20.38 -8.78
C ASP A 141 -21.70 20.36 -8.04
N GLY A 142 -22.28 19.17 -7.82
CA GLY A 142 -23.53 19.01 -7.09
C GLY A 142 -23.43 19.42 -5.62
N VAL A 143 -22.35 19.04 -4.93
CA VAL A 143 -22.08 19.43 -3.53
C VAL A 143 -21.89 20.94 -3.41
N ARG A 144 -21.17 21.55 -4.36
CA ARG A 144 -20.98 23.00 -4.41
C ARG A 144 -22.34 23.70 -4.56
N GLU A 145 -23.13 23.33 -5.57
CA GLU A 145 -24.45 23.92 -5.83
C GLU A 145 -25.42 23.72 -4.65
N ALA A 146 -25.38 22.56 -4.00
CA ALA A 146 -26.27 22.24 -2.88
C ALA A 146 -25.96 23.06 -1.61
N TYR A 147 -24.68 23.33 -1.31
CA TYR A 147 -24.26 23.73 0.03
C TYR A 147 -23.40 25.00 0.11
N ASP A 148 -23.29 25.78 -0.97
CA ASP A 148 -22.49 27.02 -1.00
C ASP A 148 -22.93 28.08 0.05
N ASP A 149 -24.23 28.18 0.33
CA ASP A 149 -24.78 29.23 1.19
C ASP A 149 -25.22 28.76 2.59
N VAL A 150 -24.67 27.64 3.07
CA VAL A 150 -24.96 27.16 4.43
C VAL A 150 -24.18 27.92 5.50
N ARG A 151 -24.62 27.81 6.75
CA ARG A 151 -24.06 28.58 7.87
C ARG A 151 -22.65 28.11 8.22
N HIS A 152 -22.46 26.80 8.30
CA HIS A 152 -21.16 26.16 8.57
C HIS A 152 -21.03 24.87 7.75
N ARG A 153 -19.81 24.57 7.32
CA ARG A 153 -19.41 23.32 6.67
C ARG A 153 -18.24 22.72 7.44
N LEU A 154 -18.43 21.49 7.89
CA LEU A 154 -17.40 20.68 8.51
C LEU A 154 -16.95 19.62 7.50
N ALA A 155 -15.73 19.75 6.99
CA ALA A 155 -15.09 18.77 6.14
C ALA A 155 -14.25 17.81 6.99
N LEU A 156 -14.45 16.51 6.82
CA LEU A 156 -13.72 15.45 7.51
C LEU A 156 -12.99 14.59 6.48
N THR A 157 -11.72 14.27 6.73
CA THR A 157 -10.98 13.31 5.91
C THR A 157 -9.90 12.60 6.71
N GLY A 158 -9.63 11.34 6.36
CA GLY A 158 -8.44 10.61 6.82
C GLY A 158 -7.18 10.90 6.01
N THR A 159 -7.37 11.40 4.79
CA THR A 159 -6.34 11.54 3.76
C THR A 159 -6.54 12.90 3.09
N PRO A 160 -5.67 13.89 3.34
CA PRO A 160 -5.85 15.23 2.78
C PRO A 160 -5.48 15.34 1.28
N PHE A 161 -5.03 14.24 0.67
CA PHE A 161 -4.38 14.28 -0.63
C PHE A 161 -5.26 13.77 -1.77
N ARG A 162 -5.35 14.58 -2.82
CA ARG A 162 -5.42 14.10 -4.20
C ARG A 162 -4.47 14.93 -5.06
N SER A 163 -3.94 14.28 -6.09
CA SER A 163 -3.00 14.79 -7.07
C SER A 163 -3.65 15.05 -8.44
N ASP A 164 -4.99 14.97 -8.53
CA ASP A 164 -5.70 15.33 -9.75
C ASP A 164 -6.10 16.82 -9.74
N ASP A 165 -6.08 17.43 -10.93
CA ASP A 165 -6.30 18.86 -11.17
C ASP A 165 -7.71 19.39 -10.80
N SER A 166 -8.57 18.57 -10.17
CA SER A 166 -9.93 18.99 -9.81
C SER A 166 -10.03 19.36 -8.33
N PRO A 167 -10.15 20.67 -8.00
CA PRO A 167 -10.24 21.11 -6.61
C PRO A 167 -11.50 20.58 -5.95
N ILE A 168 -11.35 20.00 -4.76
CA ILE A 168 -12.45 19.52 -3.94
C ILE A 168 -13.27 20.74 -3.46
N PRO A 169 -14.62 20.74 -3.57
CA PRO A 169 -15.43 21.83 -3.07
C PRO A 169 -15.17 22.14 -1.60
N PHE A 170 -15.09 23.43 -1.28
CA PHE A 170 -14.89 23.94 0.08
C PHE A 170 -13.54 23.63 0.73
N VAL A 171 -12.62 22.98 0.01
CA VAL A 171 -11.23 22.80 0.44
C VAL A 171 -10.40 23.98 -0.05
N ARG A 172 -9.55 24.51 0.85
CA ARG A 172 -8.57 25.55 0.50
C ARG A 172 -7.28 24.90 0.04
N TYR A 173 -6.63 25.50 -0.95
CA TYR A 173 -5.34 25.05 -1.46
C TYR A 173 -4.32 26.19 -1.37
N GLU A 174 -3.09 25.85 -0.98
CA GLU A 174 -1.94 26.75 -0.92
C GLU A 174 -0.78 26.16 -1.74
N GLU A 175 0.07 27.02 -2.28
CA GLU A 175 1.24 26.58 -3.05
C GLU A 175 2.36 26.15 -2.09
N ASP A 176 2.96 24.98 -2.33
CA ASP A 176 4.00 24.39 -1.48
C ASP A 176 5.41 24.95 -1.72
N GLY A 177 5.54 25.91 -2.64
CA GLY A 177 6.81 26.52 -3.04
C GLY A 177 7.57 25.76 -4.12
N GLU A 178 7.07 24.59 -4.54
CA GLU A 178 7.57 23.81 -5.69
C GLU A 178 6.60 23.85 -6.88
N GLY A 179 5.56 24.68 -6.77
CA GLY A 179 4.55 24.92 -7.82
C GLY A 179 3.33 24.01 -7.71
N HIS A 180 3.24 23.16 -6.68
CA HIS A 180 2.10 22.27 -6.46
C HIS A 180 1.10 22.87 -5.47
N GLN A 181 -0.19 22.59 -5.71
CA GLN A 181 -1.28 22.99 -4.82
C GLN A 181 -1.49 21.91 -3.75
N VAL A 182 -1.36 22.29 -2.48
CA VAL A 182 -1.57 21.40 -1.33
C VAL A 182 -2.78 21.87 -0.53
N SER A 183 -3.62 20.92 -0.10
CA SER A 183 -4.80 21.24 0.69
C SER A 183 -4.43 21.76 2.09
N ARG A 184 -5.12 22.82 2.53
CA ARG A 184 -4.95 23.41 3.85
C ARG A 184 -6.11 23.06 4.78
N SER A 185 -5.79 22.36 5.87
CA SER A 185 -6.70 22.06 6.96
C SER A 185 -6.70 23.14 8.04
N ASP A 186 -7.80 23.22 8.80
CA ASP A 186 -7.90 24.06 10.01
C ASP A 186 -7.39 23.31 11.24
N TYR A 187 -7.47 21.98 11.22
CA TYR A 187 -6.91 21.11 12.25
C TYR A 187 -6.44 19.79 11.65
N THR A 188 -5.25 19.34 12.05
CA THR A 188 -4.68 18.06 11.61
C THR A 188 -4.31 17.21 12.83
N TYR A 189 -4.85 16.00 12.86
CA TYR A 189 -4.47 14.92 13.75
C TYR A 189 -3.94 13.77 12.91
N GLY A 190 -2.64 13.80 12.64
CA GLY A 190 -1.97 12.88 11.76
C GLY A 190 -1.79 11.49 12.37
N TYR A 191 -1.18 10.61 11.57
CA TYR A 191 -0.80 9.27 12.02
C TYR A 191 0.18 9.33 13.21
N SER A 192 1.07 10.31 13.19
CA SER A 192 2.11 10.53 14.19
C SER A 192 1.54 10.84 15.57
N GLU A 193 0.68 11.86 15.67
CA GLU A 193 0.00 12.21 16.91
C GLU A 193 -0.85 11.03 17.41
N ALA A 194 -1.50 10.32 16.50
CA ALA A 194 -2.32 9.18 16.84
C ALA A 194 -1.54 7.98 17.40
N LEU A 195 -0.32 7.74 16.91
CA LEU A 195 0.57 6.73 17.48
C LEU A 195 1.01 7.13 18.89
N ARG A 196 1.43 8.39 19.07
CA ARG A 196 1.84 8.92 20.38
C ARG A 196 0.73 8.80 21.42
N ASP A 197 -0.49 9.08 21.01
CA ASP A 197 -1.66 9.07 21.89
C ASP A 197 -2.25 7.65 22.05
N GLY A 198 -1.64 6.62 21.45
CA GLY A 198 -2.07 5.21 21.53
C GLY A 198 -3.40 4.92 20.86
N VAL A 199 -3.86 5.79 19.95
CA VAL A 199 -5.14 5.65 19.22
C VAL A 199 -5.01 4.67 18.06
N VAL A 200 -3.83 4.63 17.45
CA VAL A 200 -3.46 3.70 16.39
C VAL A 200 -2.23 2.89 16.80
N ARG A 201 -1.99 1.79 16.11
CA ARG A 201 -0.83 0.94 16.28
C ARG A 201 0.14 1.06 15.09
N PRO A 202 1.44 0.79 15.32
CA PRO A 202 2.42 0.77 14.24
C PRO A 202 2.13 -0.36 13.25
N VAL A 203 2.49 -0.11 11.99
CA VAL A 203 2.43 -1.10 10.90
C VAL A 203 3.84 -1.51 10.52
N VAL A 204 4.07 -2.81 10.44
CA VAL A 204 5.28 -3.41 9.88
C VAL A 204 4.98 -3.82 8.45
N PHE A 205 5.79 -3.35 7.50
CA PHE A 205 5.63 -3.70 6.09
C PHE A 205 6.64 -4.80 5.72
N LEU A 206 6.15 -5.91 5.17
CA LEU A 206 6.97 -7.02 4.69
C LEU A 206 6.93 -7.05 3.16
N ALA A 207 8.03 -6.66 2.52
CA ALA A 207 8.15 -6.61 1.07
C ALA A 207 8.63 -7.96 0.52
N TYR A 208 7.79 -8.60 -0.27
CA TYR A 208 8.13 -9.84 -0.97
C TYR A 208 8.52 -9.52 -2.41
N SER A 209 9.75 -9.84 -2.77
CA SER A 209 10.20 -9.91 -4.16
C SER A 209 9.77 -11.23 -4.80
N GLY A 210 9.94 -11.31 -6.11
CA GLY A 210 9.88 -12.56 -6.82
C GLY A 210 10.33 -12.44 -8.26
N GLN A 211 10.87 -13.51 -8.81
CA GLN A 211 11.12 -13.62 -10.24
C GLN A 211 9.79 -13.86 -10.93
N ALA A 212 9.43 -13.06 -11.92
CA ALA A 212 8.26 -13.23 -12.75
C ALA A 212 8.72 -13.59 -14.16
N ARG A 213 8.15 -14.66 -14.72
CA ARG A 213 8.34 -15.05 -16.12
C ARG A 213 7.02 -15.03 -16.85
N TRP A 214 6.99 -14.34 -17.99
CA TRP A 214 5.80 -14.26 -18.82
C TRP A 214 6.12 -14.33 -20.30
N ARG A 215 5.11 -14.71 -21.09
CA ARG A 215 5.17 -14.69 -22.55
C ARG A 215 4.22 -13.66 -23.11
N ASP A 216 4.69 -12.85 -24.05
CA ASP A 216 3.83 -11.91 -24.79
C ASP A 216 3.06 -12.60 -25.93
N SER A 217 2.20 -11.83 -26.61
CA SER A 217 1.41 -12.31 -27.75
C SER A 217 2.25 -12.69 -28.98
N ALA A 218 3.50 -12.22 -29.07
CA ALA A 218 4.45 -12.58 -30.13
C ALA A 218 5.19 -13.89 -29.82
N GLY A 219 5.05 -14.42 -28.60
CA GLY A 219 5.70 -15.63 -28.14
C GLY A 219 7.05 -15.39 -27.47
N ASP A 220 7.45 -14.13 -27.29
CA ASP A 220 8.71 -13.77 -26.65
C ASP A 220 8.59 -13.94 -25.13
N GLU A 221 9.54 -14.67 -24.53
CA GLU A 221 9.62 -14.88 -23.09
C GLU A 221 10.44 -13.78 -22.42
N TYR A 222 9.87 -13.20 -21.38
CA TYR A 222 10.50 -12.18 -20.55
C TYR A 222 10.63 -12.71 -19.12
N GLU A 223 11.75 -12.36 -18.50
CA GLU A 223 12.03 -12.62 -17.09
C GLU A 223 12.38 -11.29 -16.43
N ALA A 224 11.73 -10.99 -15.31
CA ALA A 224 12.03 -9.81 -14.51
C ALA A 224 11.84 -10.11 -13.03
N ARG A 225 12.61 -9.45 -12.17
CA ARG A 225 12.50 -9.60 -10.72
C ARG A 225 11.85 -8.37 -10.10
N LEU A 226 10.83 -8.57 -9.28
CA LEU A 226 10.29 -7.51 -8.42
C LEU A 226 11.40 -7.00 -7.48
N GLY A 227 11.63 -5.69 -7.45
CA GLY A 227 12.70 -5.04 -6.67
C GLY A 227 13.96 -4.69 -7.47
N GLU A 228 14.13 -5.21 -8.69
CA GLU A 228 15.21 -4.78 -9.60
C GLU A 228 14.79 -3.55 -10.42
N PRO A 229 15.75 -2.72 -10.88
CA PRO A 229 15.44 -1.55 -11.71
C PRO A 229 14.87 -1.98 -13.06
N LEU A 230 13.55 -1.86 -13.18
CA LEU A 230 12.75 -2.13 -14.37
C LEU A 230 12.10 -0.84 -14.87
N ASN A 231 11.75 -0.78 -16.15
CA ASN A 231 10.90 0.32 -16.62
C ASN A 231 9.45 0.18 -16.09
N ALA A 232 8.65 1.23 -16.18
CA ALA A 232 7.29 1.26 -15.62
C ALA A 232 6.38 0.15 -16.20
N GLU A 233 6.47 -0.12 -17.51
CA GLU A 233 5.67 -1.14 -18.18
C GLU A 233 6.05 -2.56 -17.74
N GLN A 234 7.35 -2.85 -17.66
CA GLN A 234 7.88 -4.13 -17.18
C GLN A 234 7.54 -4.34 -15.70
N THR A 235 7.60 -3.29 -14.89
CA THR A 235 7.22 -3.34 -13.47
C THR A 235 5.74 -3.68 -13.33
N ALA A 236 4.85 -3.00 -14.06
CA ALA A 236 3.43 -3.27 -14.03
C ALA A 236 3.10 -4.70 -14.50
N ARG A 237 3.80 -5.20 -15.52
CA ARG A 237 3.66 -6.58 -16.00
C ARG A 237 4.13 -7.59 -14.98
N ALA A 238 5.37 -7.48 -14.49
CA ALA A 238 5.92 -8.37 -13.46
C ALA A 238 5.05 -8.39 -12.20
N TRP A 239 4.51 -7.23 -11.80
CA TRP A 239 3.58 -7.11 -10.68
C TRP A 239 2.28 -7.87 -10.93
N LYS A 240 1.64 -7.69 -12.09
CA LYS A 240 0.44 -8.46 -12.48
C LYS A 240 0.72 -9.97 -12.54
N THR A 241 1.89 -10.38 -13.04
CA THR A 241 2.31 -11.79 -13.07
C THR A 241 2.42 -12.37 -11.67
N ALA A 242 3.04 -11.64 -10.73
CA ALA A 242 3.20 -12.10 -9.36
C ALA A 242 1.85 -12.27 -8.64
N LEU A 243 0.86 -11.45 -8.97
CA LEU A 243 -0.49 -11.55 -8.42
C LEU A 243 -1.33 -12.70 -9.02
N ASP A 244 -0.84 -13.43 -10.03
CA ASP A 244 -1.59 -14.56 -10.60
C ASP A 244 -1.78 -15.66 -9.54
N PRO A 245 -3.02 -16.04 -9.18
CA PRO A 245 -3.28 -17.11 -8.22
C PRO A 245 -2.76 -18.48 -8.67
N LYS A 246 -2.42 -18.67 -9.94
CA LYS A 246 -1.80 -19.90 -10.45
C LYS A 246 -0.28 -19.94 -10.30
N GLY A 247 0.36 -18.78 -10.07
CA GLY A 247 1.79 -18.71 -9.81
C GLY A 247 2.15 -19.17 -8.39
N GLU A 248 3.46 -19.23 -8.08
CA GLU A 248 3.93 -19.66 -6.75
C GLU A 248 4.07 -18.48 -5.77
N TRP A 249 4.10 -17.24 -6.28
CA TRP A 249 4.28 -16.05 -5.45
C TRP A 249 3.15 -15.83 -4.44
N ILE A 250 1.89 -15.79 -4.90
CA ILE A 250 0.73 -15.61 -4.01
C ILE A 250 0.65 -16.72 -2.94
N PRO A 251 0.70 -18.02 -3.28
CA PRO A 251 0.70 -19.08 -2.27
C PRO A 251 1.78 -18.91 -1.20
N ALA A 252 3.00 -18.54 -1.60
CA ALA A 252 4.10 -18.31 -0.66
C ALA A 252 3.85 -17.11 0.26
N VAL A 253 3.37 -15.99 -0.29
CA VAL A 253 3.00 -14.80 0.51
C VAL A 253 1.86 -15.10 1.47
N LEU A 254 0.82 -15.83 1.03
CA LEU A 254 -0.29 -16.24 1.88
C LEU A 254 0.18 -17.17 3.01
N GLN A 255 1.15 -18.05 2.74
CA GLN A 255 1.75 -18.91 3.75
C GLN A 255 2.56 -18.12 4.79
N GLY A 256 3.39 -17.17 4.35
CA GLY A 256 4.12 -16.26 5.24
C GLY A 256 3.16 -15.42 6.10
N ALA A 257 2.11 -14.89 5.48
CA ALA A 257 1.08 -14.12 6.17
C ALA A 257 0.27 -14.97 7.16
N HIS A 258 -0.04 -16.23 6.83
CA HIS A 258 -0.71 -17.14 7.77
C HIS A 258 0.17 -17.50 8.96
N THR A 259 1.45 -17.79 8.73
CA THR A 259 2.43 -18.02 9.80
C THR A 259 2.51 -16.81 10.74
N ARG A 260 2.54 -15.60 10.18
CA ARG A 260 2.50 -14.35 10.94
C ARG A 260 1.22 -14.22 11.76
N LEU A 261 0.06 -14.54 11.16
CA LEU A 261 -1.23 -14.47 11.84
C LEU A 261 -1.30 -15.43 13.03
N GLU A 262 -0.84 -16.68 12.88
CA GLU A 262 -0.80 -17.64 13.98
C GLU A 262 0.06 -17.15 15.15
N GLN A 263 1.18 -16.51 14.87
CA GLN A 263 2.06 -15.94 15.90
C GLN A 263 1.40 -14.75 16.62
N VAL A 264 0.75 -13.85 15.87
CA VAL A 264 -0.03 -12.76 16.46
C VAL A 264 -1.17 -13.30 17.32
N ARG A 265 -1.83 -14.38 16.88
CA ARG A 265 -2.91 -15.05 17.61
C ARG A 265 -2.50 -15.65 18.96
N ARG A 266 -1.20 -15.84 19.23
CA ARG A 266 -0.72 -16.24 20.57
C ARG A 266 -1.00 -15.19 21.64
N ASN A 267 -0.95 -13.91 21.25
CA ASN A 267 -1.19 -12.77 22.15
C ASN A 267 -2.56 -12.12 21.91
N MET A 268 -3.12 -12.30 20.72
CA MET A 268 -4.38 -11.73 20.27
C MET A 268 -5.25 -12.86 19.68
N PRO A 269 -5.90 -13.71 20.50
CA PRO A 269 -6.52 -14.97 20.03
C PRO A 269 -7.54 -14.82 18.90
N ASP A 270 -8.19 -13.66 18.81
CA ASP A 270 -9.19 -13.32 17.80
C ASP A 270 -8.62 -12.52 16.62
N ALA A 271 -7.29 -12.36 16.51
CA ALA A 271 -6.68 -11.64 15.39
C ALA A 271 -7.11 -12.24 14.05
N GLY A 272 -7.54 -11.36 13.15
CA GLY A 272 -7.95 -11.69 11.78
C GLY A 272 -6.95 -11.16 10.76
N GLY A 273 -6.92 -11.83 9.61
CA GLY A 273 -6.19 -11.45 8.42
C GLY A 273 -7.12 -10.93 7.33
N LEU A 274 -6.65 -9.98 6.52
CA LEU A 274 -7.36 -9.47 5.35
C LEU A 274 -6.47 -9.53 4.10
N VAL A 275 -6.96 -10.19 3.06
CA VAL A 275 -6.37 -10.14 1.71
C VAL A 275 -7.18 -9.19 0.84
N ILE A 276 -6.51 -8.21 0.24
CA ILE A 276 -7.10 -7.25 -0.70
C ILE A 276 -6.79 -7.72 -2.10
N ALA A 277 -7.78 -8.27 -2.80
CA ALA A 277 -7.67 -8.77 -4.17
C ALA A 277 -8.08 -7.72 -5.20
N SER A 278 -7.53 -7.83 -6.42
CA SER A 278 -7.87 -6.97 -7.55
C SER A 278 -9.31 -7.14 -8.04
N ASP A 279 -9.83 -8.38 -8.06
CA ASP A 279 -11.13 -8.70 -8.66
C ASP A 279 -11.78 -9.94 -8.00
N THR A 280 -13.05 -10.17 -8.32
CA THR A 280 -13.85 -11.27 -7.76
C THR A 280 -13.32 -12.66 -8.09
N LYS A 281 -12.71 -12.86 -9.26
CA LYS A 281 -12.17 -14.15 -9.67
C LYS A 281 -10.88 -14.44 -8.90
N THR A 282 -9.99 -13.46 -8.77
CA THR A 282 -8.76 -13.58 -7.98
C THR A 282 -9.06 -13.73 -6.50
N ALA A 283 -10.01 -12.99 -5.94
CA ALA A 283 -10.46 -13.14 -4.54
C ALA A 283 -10.90 -14.57 -4.21
N ARG A 284 -11.77 -15.16 -5.04
CA ARG A 284 -12.21 -16.55 -4.84
C ARG A 284 -11.07 -17.54 -4.97
N ALA A 285 -10.07 -17.26 -5.82
CA ALA A 285 -8.90 -18.12 -5.97
C ALA A 285 -7.96 -18.03 -4.75
N TYR A 286 -7.72 -16.83 -4.22
CA TYR A 286 -6.93 -16.63 -3.00
C TYR A 286 -7.60 -17.27 -1.79
N ALA A 287 -8.93 -17.17 -1.67
CA ALA A 287 -9.69 -17.84 -0.62
C ALA A 287 -9.47 -19.36 -0.63
N LYS A 288 -9.49 -20.01 -1.80
CA LYS A 288 -9.20 -21.45 -1.93
C LYS A 288 -7.78 -21.84 -1.53
N HIS A 289 -6.81 -20.94 -1.68
CA HIS A 289 -5.46 -21.19 -1.17
C HIS A 289 -5.42 -21.07 0.35
N LEU A 290 -6.06 -20.03 0.90
CA LEU A 290 -6.18 -19.85 2.34
C LEU A 290 -6.97 -20.96 3.03
N GLU A 291 -8.01 -21.53 2.41
CA GLU A 291 -8.78 -22.66 2.94
C GLU A 291 -7.92 -23.92 3.18
N LYS A 292 -6.77 -24.04 2.52
CA LYS A 292 -5.82 -25.14 2.75
C LYS A 292 -4.89 -24.89 3.94
N LEU A 293 -4.75 -23.63 4.35
CA LEU A 293 -3.87 -23.18 5.41
C LEU A 293 -4.65 -22.95 6.71
N SER A 294 -5.73 -22.17 6.60
CA SER A 294 -6.64 -21.75 7.67
C SER A 294 -7.31 -22.94 8.34
N SER A 295 -7.37 -22.88 9.67
CA SER A 295 -8.11 -23.83 10.51
C SER A 295 -9.61 -23.51 10.59
N THR A 296 -9.99 -22.31 10.13
CA THR A 296 -11.35 -21.78 10.15
C THR A 296 -11.86 -21.44 8.74
N PRO A 297 -13.18 -21.31 8.52
CA PRO A 297 -13.71 -20.86 7.23
C PRO A 297 -13.13 -19.51 6.80
N VAL A 298 -12.85 -19.37 5.49
CA VAL A 298 -12.37 -18.11 4.91
C VAL A 298 -13.57 -17.29 4.44
N ALA A 299 -13.75 -16.09 4.98
CA ALA A 299 -14.83 -15.19 4.56
C ALA A 299 -14.48 -14.54 3.21
N VAL A 300 -15.34 -14.69 2.21
CA VAL A 300 -15.18 -14.00 0.91
C VAL A 300 -16.21 -12.90 0.78
N VAL A 301 -15.73 -11.67 0.66
CA VAL A 301 -16.58 -10.47 0.58
C VAL A 301 -16.37 -9.81 -0.78
N LEU A 302 -17.42 -9.82 -1.59
CA LEU A 302 -17.40 -9.27 -2.95
C LEU A 302 -18.24 -7.99 -2.96
N SER A 303 -17.70 -6.91 -3.51
CA SER A 303 -18.30 -5.56 -3.47
C SER A 303 -19.73 -5.51 -4.01
N ASP A 304 -20.04 -6.36 -4.99
CA ASP A 304 -21.25 -6.26 -5.80
C ASP A 304 -22.36 -7.24 -5.33
N GLU A 305 -22.11 -8.01 -4.27
CA GLU A 305 -23.08 -8.99 -3.77
C GLU A 305 -23.95 -8.42 -2.63
N PRO A 306 -25.28 -8.61 -2.69
CA PRO A 306 -26.17 -8.37 -1.56
C PRO A 306 -25.68 -9.12 -0.30
N GLY A 307 -25.63 -8.42 0.83
CA GLY A 307 -25.20 -8.99 2.11
C GLY A 307 -23.68 -8.91 2.39
N SER A 308 -22.90 -8.19 1.57
CA SER A 308 -21.47 -7.93 1.85
C SER A 308 -21.22 -7.33 3.24
N SER A 309 -21.99 -6.30 3.63
CA SER A 309 -21.91 -5.70 4.98
C SER A 309 -22.23 -6.69 6.10
N GLU A 310 -23.21 -7.57 5.89
CA GLU A 310 -23.59 -8.59 6.89
C GLU A 310 -22.47 -9.63 7.04
N ARG A 311 -21.84 -10.06 5.95
CA ARG A 311 -20.69 -10.96 5.99
C ARG A 311 -19.48 -10.35 6.70
N ILE A 312 -19.20 -9.07 6.47
CA ILE A 312 -18.13 -8.35 7.19
C ILE A 312 -18.47 -8.30 8.68
N LYS A 313 -19.73 -8.04 9.05
CA LYS A 313 -20.16 -8.05 10.44
C LYS A 313 -20.03 -9.44 11.07
N GLN A 314 -20.48 -10.49 10.39
CA GLN A 314 -20.33 -11.88 10.84
C GLN A 314 -18.86 -12.23 11.06
N PHE A 315 -17.97 -11.84 10.14
CA PHE A 315 -16.53 -12.03 10.31
C PHE A 315 -15.98 -11.19 11.47
N SER A 316 -16.44 -9.95 11.64
CA SER A 316 -16.00 -9.09 12.75
C SER A 316 -16.39 -9.66 14.12
N ASP A 317 -17.56 -10.31 14.20
CA ASP A 317 -18.10 -10.92 15.41
C ASP A 317 -17.59 -12.36 15.63
N SER A 318 -16.87 -12.96 14.67
CA SER A 318 -16.31 -14.31 14.74
C SER A 318 -14.85 -14.33 15.19
N THR A 319 -14.28 -15.54 15.34
CA THR A 319 -12.84 -15.77 15.56
C THR A 319 -12.15 -16.32 14.32
N ASP A 320 -12.82 -16.28 13.17
CA ASP A 320 -12.29 -16.79 11.90
C ASP A 320 -10.99 -16.08 11.54
N GLU A 321 -10.08 -16.77 10.88
CA GLU A 321 -8.72 -16.30 10.66
C GLU A 321 -8.66 -15.33 9.49
N TRP A 322 -9.42 -15.55 8.42
CA TRP A 322 -9.22 -14.83 7.17
C TRP A 322 -10.48 -14.29 6.52
N MET A 323 -10.36 -13.06 6.02
CA MET A 323 -11.28 -12.44 5.09
C MET A 323 -10.55 -12.08 3.78
N VAL A 324 -11.17 -12.34 2.63
CA VAL A 324 -10.70 -11.90 1.32
C VAL A 324 -11.73 -10.94 0.74
N ALA A 325 -11.27 -9.75 0.34
CA ALA A 325 -12.12 -8.69 -0.19
C ALA A 325 -11.62 -8.18 -1.55
N VAL A 326 -12.53 -7.76 -2.41
CA VAL A 326 -12.22 -7.18 -3.75
C VAL A 326 -12.32 -5.67 -3.72
N ARG A 327 -11.24 -4.96 -4.03
CA ARG A 327 -11.21 -3.49 -3.90
C ARG A 327 -11.69 -3.09 -2.49
N MET A 328 -12.07 -1.82 -2.30
CA MET A 328 -12.61 -1.38 -1.01
C MET A 328 -14.06 -1.85 -0.83
N VAL A 329 -14.27 -3.05 -0.26
CA VAL A 329 -15.63 -3.54 0.08
C VAL A 329 -16.17 -2.97 1.40
N SER A 330 -15.50 -2.02 2.03
CA SER A 330 -15.85 -1.66 3.42
C SER A 330 -15.50 -0.23 3.81
N GLU A 331 -15.78 0.75 2.95
CA GLU A 331 -15.96 2.12 3.46
C GLU A 331 -17.14 2.13 4.44
N GLY A 332 -16.81 2.18 5.73
CA GLY A 332 -17.77 2.28 6.82
C GLY A 332 -17.98 1.04 7.68
N VAL A 333 -17.38 -0.11 7.39
CA VAL A 333 -17.40 -1.25 8.35
C VAL A 333 -16.05 -1.38 9.02
N ASP A 334 -16.04 -1.21 10.34
CA ASP A 334 -14.85 -1.34 11.17
C ASP A 334 -14.64 -2.79 11.61
N VAL A 335 -13.42 -3.30 11.46
CA VAL A 335 -13.03 -4.64 11.93
C VAL A 335 -11.74 -4.51 12.74
N PRO A 336 -11.82 -4.10 14.02
CA PRO A 336 -10.65 -3.80 14.85
C PRO A 336 -9.71 -4.99 15.06
N ARG A 337 -10.20 -6.23 14.85
CA ARG A 337 -9.40 -7.45 15.01
C ARG A 337 -8.44 -7.74 13.84
N LEU A 338 -8.50 -6.99 12.74
CA LEU A 338 -7.62 -7.20 11.57
C LEU A 338 -6.18 -6.80 11.87
N ALA A 339 -5.28 -7.77 12.08
CA ALA A 339 -3.87 -7.52 12.45
C ALA A 339 -2.86 -7.86 11.33
N VAL A 340 -3.23 -8.74 10.39
CA VAL A 340 -2.35 -9.12 9.28
C VAL A 340 -3.01 -8.80 7.94
N GLY A 341 -2.31 -8.11 7.05
CA GLY A 341 -2.80 -7.72 5.73
C GLY A 341 -1.96 -8.32 4.62
N VAL A 342 -2.60 -8.69 3.51
CA VAL A 342 -1.90 -9.01 2.25
C VAL A 342 -2.42 -8.08 1.16
N TYR A 343 -1.55 -7.22 0.66
CA TYR A 343 -1.82 -6.28 -0.42
C TYR A 343 -1.66 -6.99 -1.78
N ALA A 344 -2.69 -7.75 -2.18
CA ALA A 344 -2.69 -8.56 -3.39
C ALA A 344 -3.46 -7.88 -4.55
N THR A 345 -3.20 -6.59 -4.75
CA THR A 345 -3.82 -5.79 -5.81
C THR A 345 -2.80 -4.94 -6.54
N SER A 346 -3.06 -4.61 -7.81
CA SER A 346 -2.24 -3.74 -8.65
C SER A 346 -2.55 -2.25 -8.48
N ALA A 347 -3.44 -1.88 -7.55
CA ALA A 347 -3.70 -0.48 -7.24
C ALA A 347 -2.50 0.14 -6.50
N SER A 348 -2.03 1.31 -6.92
CA SER A 348 -0.87 2.00 -6.34
C SER A 348 -1.14 3.46 -6.01
N THR A 349 -2.39 3.92 -6.04
CA THR A 349 -2.69 5.32 -5.72
C THR A 349 -2.48 5.58 -4.23
N PRO A 350 -1.90 6.73 -3.83
CA PRO A 350 -1.65 7.04 -2.42
C PRO A 350 -2.91 6.95 -1.54
N LEU A 351 -4.05 7.42 -2.07
CA LEU A 351 -5.34 7.39 -1.38
C LEU A 351 -5.79 5.95 -1.09
N PHE A 352 -5.77 5.08 -2.11
CA PHE A 352 -6.17 3.69 -1.94
C PHE A 352 -5.25 2.96 -0.96
N PHE A 353 -3.94 3.19 -1.06
CA PHE A 353 -2.97 2.61 -0.12
C PHE A 353 -3.26 3.05 1.31
N ALA A 354 -3.41 4.35 1.57
CA ALA A 354 -3.71 4.88 2.90
C ALA A 354 -5.04 4.34 3.46
N GLN A 355 -6.08 4.22 2.64
CA GLN A 355 -7.36 3.63 3.06
C GLN A 355 -7.24 2.14 3.37
N ALA A 356 -6.47 1.39 2.58
CA ALA A 356 -6.19 -0.03 2.81
C ALA A 356 -5.43 -0.22 4.14
N ILE A 357 -4.34 0.52 4.35
CA ILE A 357 -3.55 0.44 5.58
C ILE A 357 -4.34 0.92 6.79
N GLY A 358 -5.20 1.93 6.62
CA GLY A 358 -6.11 2.46 7.63
C GLY A 358 -7.05 1.43 8.27
N ARG A 359 -7.21 0.25 7.66
CA ARG A 359 -7.98 -0.88 8.21
C ARG A 359 -7.23 -1.65 9.29
N PHE A 360 -5.91 -1.63 9.25
CA PHE A 360 -5.04 -2.38 10.16
C PHE A 360 -4.48 -1.53 11.31
N VAL A 361 -4.49 -0.20 11.17
CA VAL A 361 -3.86 0.72 12.14
C VAL A 361 -4.68 0.91 13.41
N ARG A 362 -5.94 0.49 13.48
CA ARG A 362 -6.75 0.72 14.70
C ARG A 362 -6.20 -0.14 15.84
N SER A 363 -5.89 0.49 16.97
CA SER A 363 -5.43 -0.20 18.17
C SER A 363 -6.61 -0.53 19.08
N ARG A 364 -6.62 -1.73 19.65
CA ARG A 364 -7.55 -2.10 20.73
C ARG A 364 -6.89 -2.01 22.10
N MET A 365 -5.59 -2.31 22.14
CA MET A 365 -4.75 -2.26 23.33
C MET A 365 -3.38 -1.69 22.99
N PRO A 366 -2.73 -0.98 23.93
CA PRO A 366 -1.35 -0.53 23.77
C PRO A 366 -0.41 -1.70 23.45
N GLY A 367 0.56 -1.47 22.56
CA GLY A 367 1.58 -2.45 22.21
C GLY A 367 1.19 -3.47 21.13
N GLU A 368 -0.05 -3.43 20.61
CA GLU A 368 -0.39 -4.18 19.40
C GLU A 368 0.42 -3.66 18.20
N THR A 369 0.74 -4.54 17.25
CA THR A 369 1.34 -4.18 15.95
C THR A 369 0.51 -4.78 14.82
N ALA A 370 0.45 -4.10 13.68
CA ALA A 370 -0.07 -4.67 12.45
C ALA A 370 1.07 -5.11 11.53
N SER A 371 0.83 -6.11 10.69
CA SER A 371 1.80 -6.56 9.68
C SER A 371 1.14 -6.61 8.32
N VAL A 372 1.71 -5.92 7.33
CA VAL A 372 1.17 -5.87 5.98
C VAL A 372 2.20 -6.38 4.99
N PHE A 373 1.84 -7.44 4.27
CA PHE A 373 2.62 -8.04 3.21
C PHE A 373 2.33 -7.32 1.91
N LEU A 374 3.38 -6.88 1.21
CA LEU A 374 3.27 -6.16 -0.06
C LEU A 374 4.29 -6.66 -1.08
N PRO A 375 3.98 -6.57 -2.38
CA PRO A 375 4.96 -6.77 -3.45
C PRO A 375 6.11 -5.75 -3.36
N SER A 376 7.35 -6.20 -3.55
CA SER A 376 8.54 -5.34 -3.64
C SER A 376 8.52 -4.55 -4.96
N VAL A 377 7.67 -3.52 -5.01
CA VAL A 377 7.47 -2.63 -6.16
C VAL A 377 7.79 -1.21 -5.70
N PRO A 378 8.66 -0.45 -6.42
CA PRO A 378 9.13 0.86 -5.97
C PRO A 378 8.02 1.82 -5.54
N VAL A 379 6.91 1.86 -6.28
CA VAL A 379 5.76 2.73 -5.97
C VAL A 379 5.13 2.37 -4.62
N LEU A 380 4.95 1.09 -4.30
CA LEU A 380 4.40 0.67 -3.00
C LEU A 380 5.38 0.87 -1.85
N LEU A 381 6.67 0.63 -2.09
CA LEU A 381 7.73 0.86 -1.11
C LEU A 381 7.82 2.35 -0.75
N GLY A 382 7.78 3.24 -1.75
CA GLY A 382 7.75 4.68 -1.51
C GLY A 382 6.51 5.14 -0.71
N LEU A 383 5.35 4.53 -0.94
CA LEU A 383 4.14 4.82 -0.14
C LEU A 383 4.27 4.32 1.30
N ALA A 384 4.83 3.13 1.51
CA ALA A 384 5.11 2.60 2.84
C ALA A 384 6.11 3.50 3.59
N GLU A 385 7.22 3.88 2.94
CA GLU A 385 8.22 4.80 3.49
C GLU A 385 7.64 6.17 3.82
N ASN A 386 6.74 6.72 2.99
CA ASN A 386 6.11 8.00 3.27
C ASN A 386 5.19 7.93 4.50
N LEU A 387 4.49 6.81 4.71
CA LEU A 387 3.71 6.58 5.93
C LEU A 387 4.63 6.47 7.16
N GLU A 388 5.81 5.87 7.01
CA GLU A 388 6.83 5.79 8.06
C GLU A 388 7.47 7.15 8.38
N LYS A 389 7.82 7.96 7.37
CA LYS A 389 8.37 9.31 7.56
C LYS A 389 7.44 10.20 8.37
N GLN A 390 6.12 10.02 8.23
CA GLN A 390 5.16 10.71 9.10
C GLN A 390 5.40 10.31 10.57
N ARG A 391 5.61 9.02 10.89
CA ARG A 391 5.92 8.55 12.25
C ARG A 391 7.22 9.13 12.83
N ASP A 392 8.32 9.12 12.06
CA ASP A 392 9.66 9.41 12.62
C ASP A 392 9.86 10.85 13.12
N HIS A 393 8.99 11.79 12.70
CA HIS A 393 8.95 13.16 13.23
C HIS A 393 8.75 13.25 14.77
N ILE A 394 8.42 12.14 15.44
CA ILE A 394 8.21 12.06 16.89
C ILE A 394 9.50 11.73 17.67
N LEU A 395 10.48 11.01 17.09
CA LEU A 395 11.54 10.35 17.87
C LEU A 395 12.87 11.12 18.01
N GLY A 396 13.04 12.26 17.33
CA GLY A 396 14.06 13.26 17.69
C GLY A 396 15.15 13.54 16.63
N LYS A 397 15.21 14.85 16.32
CA LYS A 397 16.13 15.67 15.50
C LYS A 397 16.10 15.52 13.96
N PRO A 398 16.03 16.66 13.24
CA PRO A 398 16.13 16.70 11.80
C PRO A 398 17.61 16.67 11.39
N ASP A 399 18.02 15.63 10.67
CA ASP A 399 19.21 15.72 9.83
C ASP A 399 18.81 15.54 8.36
N ARG A 400 19.10 16.60 7.60
CA ARG A 400 19.02 16.78 6.14
C ARG A 400 19.92 15.78 5.40
N PRO A 401 19.81 15.54 4.07
CA PRO A 401 19.40 16.49 3.02
C PRO A 401 18.25 16.02 2.10
N LYS A 402 17.68 16.98 1.36
CA LYS A 402 16.87 16.73 0.16
C LYS A 402 17.73 15.99 -0.86
N GLU A 403 17.67 14.67 -0.89
CA GLU A 403 17.93 13.94 -2.12
C GLU A 403 16.60 13.89 -2.88
N GLY A 404 16.51 14.70 -3.93
CA GLY A 404 15.41 14.66 -4.87
C GLY A 404 15.46 13.34 -5.62
N TRP A 405 14.42 12.52 -5.48
CA TRP A 405 14.19 11.33 -6.30
C TRP A 405 12.96 11.61 -7.17
N ASP A 406 13.05 11.17 -8.43
CA ASP A 406 12.20 11.51 -9.58
C ASP A 406 10.69 11.65 -9.31
N ASP A 407 10.22 12.89 -9.27
CA ASP A 407 8.80 13.26 -9.26
C ASP A 407 8.03 12.73 -10.48
N ASP A 408 8.73 12.39 -11.57
CA ASP A 408 8.13 11.83 -12.79
C ASP A 408 7.49 10.45 -12.57
N LEU A 409 8.04 9.63 -11.65
CA LEU A 409 7.49 8.30 -11.33
C LEU A 409 6.25 8.39 -10.42
N LEU A 410 6.18 9.41 -9.57
CA LEU A 410 5.01 9.73 -8.74
C LEU A 410 3.88 10.35 -9.59
N ALA A 411 4.23 11.19 -10.57
CA ALA A 411 3.27 11.80 -11.49
C ALA A 411 2.58 10.77 -12.40
N ASP A 412 3.31 9.77 -12.90
CA ASP A 412 2.74 8.71 -13.74
C ASP A 412 1.87 7.71 -12.95
N ALA A 413 2.19 7.43 -11.68
CA ALA A 413 1.38 6.59 -10.80
C ALA A 413 0.02 7.22 -10.42
N ASN A 414 -0.10 8.54 -10.55
CA ASN A 414 -1.30 9.32 -10.24
C ASN A 414 -2.29 9.42 -11.42
N LYS A 415 -1.97 8.86 -12.60
CA LYS A 415 -2.92 8.78 -13.71
C LYS A 415 -3.93 7.65 -13.46
N THR A 416 -5.18 8.03 -13.19
CA THR A 416 -6.32 7.10 -13.13
C THR A 416 -6.48 6.38 -14.47
N GLN A 417 -5.97 5.16 -14.59
CA GLN A 417 -6.30 4.28 -15.70
C GLN A 417 -7.50 3.42 -15.31
N ASN A 418 -8.66 3.71 -15.91
CA ASN A 418 -9.76 2.76 -15.95
C ASN A 418 -9.33 1.62 -16.86
N GLU A 419 -9.16 0.41 -16.33
CA GLU A 419 -8.85 -0.77 -17.13
C GLU A 419 -10.03 -1.12 -18.04
N PRO A 420 -9.88 -1.07 -19.37
CA PRO A 420 -10.77 -1.79 -20.27
C PRO A 420 -10.47 -3.28 -20.17
N ASP A 421 -11.50 -4.13 -20.28
CA ASP A 421 -11.31 -5.57 -20.50
C ASP A 421 -10.59 -5.80 -21.84
N GLU A 422 -9.26 -5.86 -21.83
CA GLU A 422 -8.49 -6.33 -22.98
C GLU A 422 -8.56 -7.87 -23.08
N PRO A 423 -8.80 -8.43 -24.28
CA PRO A 423 -8.84 -9.87 -24.46
C PRO A 423 -7.47 -10.50 -24.21
N SER A 424 -7.47 -11.57 -23.41
CA SER A 424 -6.26 -12.28 -22.98
C SER A 424 -5.52 -12.93 -24.15
N SER A 425 -4.29 -12.47 -24.42
CA SER A 425 -3.26 -13.21 -25.15
C SER A 425 -1.94 -13.25 -24.38
N TYR A 426 -2.03 -13.46 -23.06
CA TYR A 426 -0.92 -13.45 -22.12
C TYR A 426 -0.90 -14.76 -21.31
N GLU A 427 0.28 -15.37 -21.16
CA GLU A 427 0.48 -16.61 -20.41
C GLU A 427 1.61 -16.42 -19.36
N SER A 428 1.26 -16.59 -18.08
CA SER A 428 2.19 -16.61 -16.95
C SER A 428 2.91 -17.96 -16.91
N ILE A 429 4.24 -17.95 -16.89
CA ILE A 429 5.07 -19.16 -16.92
C ILE A 429 5.46 -19.59 -15.49
N GLY A 430 5.68 -18.65 -14.57
CA GLY A 430 5.98 -18.96 -13.18
C GLY A 430 6.47 -17.75 -12.39
N ALA A 431 6.38 -17.86 -11.06
CA ALA A 431 7.01 -16.88 -10.17
C ALA A 431 7.47 -17.49 -8.83
N ILE A 432 8.72 -17.24 -8.44
CA ILE A 432 9.31 -17.65 -7.14
C ILE A 432 9.26 -16.46 -6.18
N ALA A 433 8.82 -16.64 -4.93
CA ALA A 433 8.79 -15.58 -3.92
C ALA A 433 9.99 -15.61 -2.97
N GLU A 434 10.51 -14.42 -2.65
CA GLU A 434 11.57 -14.21 -1.66
C GLU A 434 11.22 -12.99 -0.81
N LEU A 435 11.34 -13.09 0.52
CA LEU A 435 11.27 -11.92 1.40
C LEU A 435 12.51 -11.07 1.13
N ASP A 436 12.28 -9.91 0.55
CA ASP A 436 13.32 -9.00 0.06
C ASP A 436 13.79 -8.09 1.19
N SER A 437 12.82 -7.40 1.79
CA SER A 437 13.05 -6.45 2.87
C SER A 437 11.85 -6.31 3.79
N LEU A 438 12.13 -5.85 5.00
CA LEU A 438 11.16 -5.46 6.01
C LEU A 438 11.35 -3.97 6.29
N ILE A 439 10.29 -3.19 6.13
CA ILE A 439 10.31 -1.75 6.38
C ILE A 439 9.66 -1.51 7.75
N TYR A 440 10.46 -0.95 8.66
CA TYR A 440 10.06 -0.58 10.00
C TYR A 440 10.93 0.55 10.57
N ASP A 441 10.34 1.51 11.27
CA ASP A 441 11.09 2.61 11.92
C ASP A 441 12.01 3.43 10.99
N GLY A 442 11.57 3.67 9.74
CA GLY A 442 12.32 4.42 8.73
C GLY A 442 13.53 3.65 8.21
N SER A 443 13.64 2.38 8.60
CA SER A 443 14.78 1.51 8.34
C SER A 443 14.33 0.28 7.57
N THR A 444 15.12 -0.07 6.57
CA THR A 444 14.92 -1.29 5.78
C THR A 444 15.82 -2.38 6.34
N TYR A 445 15.22 -3.44 6.87
CA TYR A 445 15.90 -4.61 7.43
C TYR A 445 15.78 -5.81 6.49
N GLY A 446 16.79 -6.67 6.52
CA GLY A 446 16.80 -7.92 5.76
C GLY A 446 17.75 -7.90 4.56
N THR A 447 18.22 -9.09 4.21
CA THR A 447 18.96 -9.39 2.98
C THR A 447 18.24 -10.55 2.31
N GLY A 448 17.75 -10.39 1.07
CA GLY A 448 16.89 -11.34 0.35
C GLY A 448 16.95 -12.80 0.82
N THR A 449 15.81 -13.31 1.32
CA THR A 449 15.64 -14.65 1.90
C THR A 449 14.54 -15.42 1.18
N LEU A 450 14.76 -16.72 0.94
CA LEU A 450 13.76 -17.59 0.32
C LEU A 450 12.55 -17.80 1.23
N ALA A 451 11.35 -17.77 0.64
CA ALA A 451 10.12 -18.09 1.36
C ALA A 451 10.14 -19.54 1.88
N GLY A 452 9.70 -19.74 3.12
CA GLY A 452 9.74 -20.99 3.87
C GLY A 452 11.05 -21.26 4.62
N SER A 453 12.05 -20.37 4.53
CA SER A 453 13.35 -20.57 5.19
C SER A 453 13.30 -20.31 6.71
N THR A 454 14.28 -20.84 7.46
CA THR A 454 14.42 -20.54 8.90
C THR A 454 14.69 -19.05 9.15
N GLU A 455 15.41 -18.39 8.25
CA GLU A 455 15.67 -16.94 8.32
C GLU A 455 14.37 -16.14 8.19
N GLU A 456 13.48 -16.52 7.28
CA GLU A 456 12.16 -15.89 7.16
C GLU A 456 11.31 -16.14 8.42
N GLN A 457 11.32 -17.36 8.97
CA GLN A 457 10.59 -17.70 10.20
C GLN A 457 11.00 -16.82 11.38
N ASP A 458 12.29 -16.46 11.47
CA ASP A 458 12.78 -15.52 12.47
C ASP A 458 12.10 -14.15 12.27
N TYR A 459 12.18 -13.54 11.08
CA TYR A 459 11.53 -12.24 10.82
C TYR A 459 10.01 -12.27 11.02
N LEU A 460 9.33 -13.34 10.63
CA LEU A 460 7.90 -13.51 10.88
C LEU A 460 7.61 -13.58 12.38
N GLY A 461 8.47 -14.25 13.15
CA GLY A 461 8.38 -14.52 14.60
C GLY A 461 8.48 -13.34 15.55
N LEU A 462 8.25 -12.10 15.10
CA LEU A 462 8.17 -10.94 16.00
C LEU A 462 6.99 -11.12 16.99
N PRO A 463 7.17 -11.04 18.32
CA PRO A 463 6.03 -11.11 19.24
C PRO A 463 5.01 -10.00 18.93
N GLY A 464 3.71 -10.34 18.93
CA GLY A 464 2.63 -9.40 18.56
C GLY A 464 2.36 -8.29 19.59
N LEU A 465 2.99 -8.38 20.77
CA LEU A 465 2.95 -7.40 21.86
C LEU A 465 4.38 -6.94 22.15
N LEU A 466 4.92 -6.09 21.29
CA LEU A 466 6.18 -5.39 21.53
C LEU A 466 5.93 -3.91 21.30
N ASP A 467 6.49 -3.09 22.17
CA ASP A 467 6.58 -1.66 21.88
C ASP A 467 7.56 -1.40 20.73
N ALA A 468 7.52 -0.19 20.19
CA ALA A 468 8.25 0.12 18.96
C ALA A 468 9.77 -0.02 19.11
N ASP A 469 10.31 0.37 20.28
CA ASP A 469 11.73 0.27 20.58
C ASP A 469 12.18 -1.20 20.69
N GLN A 470 11.34 -2.06 21.26
CA GLN A 470 11.59 -3.50 21.35
C GLN A 470 11.61 -4.18 19.98
N VAL A 471 10.67 -3.82 19.07
CA VAL A 471 10.67 -4.34 17.69
C VAL A 471 11.95 -3.93 16.96
N LYS A 472 12.36 -2.66 17.08
CA LYS A 472 13.59 -2.13 16.46
C LYS A 472 14.84 -2.86 16.95
N ALA A 473 15.00 -2.99 18.27
CA ALA A 473 16.15 -3.65 18.87
C ALA A 473 16.23 -5.13 18.43
N LEU A 474 15.08 -5.81 18.34
CA LEU A 474 15.00 -7.19 17.90
C LEU A 474 15.36 -7.35 16.42
N LEU A 475 14.85 -6.47 15.54
CA LEU A 475 15.15 -6.47 14.11
C LEU A 475 16.64 -6.20 13.84
N ARG A 476 17.22 -5.20 14.50
CA ARG A 476 18.65 -4.89 14.36
C ARG A 476 19.53 -6.07 14.80
N LYS A 477 19.23 -6.67 15.95
CA LYS A 477 19.97 -7.84 16.45
C LYS A 477 19.89 -9.03 15.49
N ARG A 478 18.75 -9.24 14.83
CA ARG A 478 18.57 -10.30 13.82
C ARG A 478 19.35 -10.02 12.54
N GLN A 479 19.36 -8.78 12.07
CA GLN A 479 20.15 -8.39 10.90
C GLN A 479 21.65 -8.56 11.15
N GLU A 480 22.15 -8.13 12.32
CA GLU A 480 23.55 -8.34 12.73
C GLU A 480 23.88 -9.85 12.74
N ALA A 481 23.04 -10.68 13.35
CA ALA A 481 23.24 -12.14 13.37
C ALA A 481 23.19 -12.78 11.96
N GLN A 482 22.37 -12.27 11.04
CA GLN A 482 22.29 -12.77 9.67
C GLN A 482 23.54 -12.42 8.87
N LEU A 483 24.07 -11.20 9.02
CA LEU A 483 25.32 -10.78 8.40
C LEU A 483 26.51 -11.61 8.93
N ASP A 484 26.57 -11.82 10.25
CA ASP A 484 27.59 -12.66 10.88
C ASP A 484 27.53 -14.10 10.36
N ALA A 485 26.33 -14.70 10.28
CA ALA A 485 26.14 -16.05 9.76
C ALA A 485 26.54 -16.19 8.28
N ARG A 486 26.26 -15.19 7.45
CA ARG A 486 26.69 -15.16 6.04
C ARG A 486 28.21 -15.03 5.94
N GLU A 487 28.84 -14.18 6.74
CA GLU A 487 30.30 -14.07 6.79
C GLU A 487 30.95 -15.39 7.22
N GLU A 488 30.40 -16.08 8.22
CA GLU A 488 30.88 -17.40 8.66
C GLU A 488 30.72 -18.46 7.57
N GLN A 489 29.58 -18.50 6.87
CA GLN A 489 29.38 -19.41 5.74
C GLN A 489 30.35 -19.14 4.60
N GLU A 490 30.61 -17.87 4.27
CA GLU A 490 31.55 -17.50 3.22
C GLU A 490 32.99 -17.83 3.61
N ARG A 491 33.37 -17.60 4.88
CA ARG A 491 34.67 -18.02 5.43
C ARG A 491 34.81 -19.53 5.39
N ALA A 492 33.82 -20.29 5.84
CA ALA A 492 33.81 -21.74 5.80
C ALA A 492 33.86 -22.30 4.36
N ARG A 493 33.22 -21.63 3.40
CA ARG A 493 33.31 -21.99 1.97
C ARG A 493 34.72 -21.77 1.44
N LYS A 494 35.31 -20.60 1.69
CA LYS A 494 36.70 -20.28 1.30
C LYS A 494 37.72 -21.20 1.98
N GLU A 495 37.52 -21.56 3.23
CA GLU A 495 38.37 -22.51 3.96
C GLU A 495 38.25 -23.93 3.40
N LYS A 496 37.05 -24.38 3.02
CA LYS A 496 36.86 -25.67 2.32
C LYS A 496 37.51 -25.67 0.94
N GLU A 497 37.31 -24.63 0.14
CA GLU A 497 37.94 -24.46 -1.18
C GLU A 497 39.47 -24.45 -1.05
N ALA A 498 40.02 -23.73 -0.06
CA ALA A 498 41.46 -23.68 0.22
C ALA A 498 42.01 -25.00 0.77
N ALA A 499 41.26 -25.71 1.61
CA ALA A 499 41.64 -27.02 2.15
C ALA A 499 41.58 -28.12 1.09
N GLU A 500 40.62 -28.07 0.16
CA GLU A 500 40.57 -28.95 -1.00
C GLU A 500 41.74 -28.67 -1.95
N ALA A 501 42.05 -27.41 -2.24
CA ALA A 501 43.21 -27.04 -3.03
C ALA A 501 44.52 -27.54 -2.40
N LYS A 502 44.70 -27.37 -1.08
CA LYS A 502 45.88 -27.88 -0.35
C LYS A 502 45.93 -29.41 -0.30
N ARG A 503 44.79 -30.10 -0.14
CA ARG A 503 44.74 -31.57 -0.18
C ARG A 503 45.12 -32.11 -1.55
N GLN A 504 44.70 -31.45 -2.62
CA GLN A 504 45.06 -31.81 -4.00
C GLN A 504 46.57 -31.61 -4.24
N GLU A 505 47.17 -30.58 -3.65
CA GLU A 505 48.61 -30.28 -3.74
C GLU A 505 49.48 -31.27 -2.94
N ILE A 506 49.05 -31.67 -1.72
CA ILE A 506 49.83 -32.53 -0.81
C ILE A 506 49.80 -34.01 -1.22
N TYR A 507 48.66 -34.53 -1.68
CA TYR A 507 48.52 -35.97 -1.96
C TYR A 507 48.89 -36.37 -3.39
N GLY A 508 49.27 -35.42 -4.26
CA GLY A 508 49.65 -35.71 -5.65
C GLY A 508 48.56 -36.47 -6.44
N ILE A 509 47.29 -36.36 -6.00
CA ILE A 509 46.16 -37.02 -6.64
C ILE A 509 45.82 -36.21 -7.88
N LYS A 510 46.30 -36.66 -9.04
CA LYS A 510 45.71 -36.25 -10.31
C LYS A 510 44.25 -36.69 -10.32
N PRO A 511 43.31 -35.83 -10.75
CA PRO A 511 41.90 -36.18 -10.77
C PRO A 511 41.72 -37.45 -11.62
N ALA A 512 41.03 -38.44 -11.05
CA ALA A 512 40.55 -39.58 -11.81
C ALA A 512 39.73 -39.04 -12.97
N SER A 513 40.07 -39.48 -14.19
CA SER A 513 39.42 -39.06 -15.42
C SER A 513 37.90 -39.27 -15.34
N LYS A 514 37.15 -38.21 -15.04
CA LYS A 514 35.84 -38.05 -15.66
C LYS A 514 36.12 -37.67 -17.10
N SER A 515 35.93 -38.64 -17.97
CA SER A 515 35.90 -38.45 -19.42
C SER A 515 34.70 -37.57 -19.78
N THR A 516 34.82 -36.25 -19.63
CA THR A 516 34.05 -35.24 -20.40
C THR A 516 34.67 -33.85 -20.18
N SER A 517 35.28 -33.35 -21.26
CA SER A 517 35.55 -31.94 -21.62
C SER A 517 36.20 -30.97 -20.61
N THR A 518 37.52 -31.06 -20.45
CA THR A 518 38.41 -29.95 -19.98
C THR A 518 38.38 -28.69 -20.87
N SER A 519 37.65 -28.69 -21.99
CA SER A 519 37.39 -27.51 -22.82
C SER A 519 36.22 -26.65 -22.34
N ASP A 520 35.29 -27.20 -21.55
CA ASP A 520 34.03 -26.52 -21.20
C ASP A 520 34.14 -25.66 -19.94
N GLU A 521 34.95 -26.05 -18.94
CA GLU A 521 35.16 -25.24 -17.73
C GLU A 521 35.94 -23.94 -18.02
N VAL A 522 36.95 -23.99 -18.89
CA VAL A 522 37.69 -22.79 -19.33
C VAL A 522 36.77 -21.86 -20.14
N ALA A 523 35.88 -22.41 -20.97
CA ALA A 523 34.93 -21.63 -21.74
C ALA A 523 33.84 -20.98 -20.87
N SER A 524 33.37 -21.67 -19.82
CA SER A 524 32.36 -21.19 -18.86
C SER A 524 32.80 -19.91 -18.13
N GLU A 525 34.07 -19.81 -17.76
CA GLU A 525 34.61 -18.60 -17.10
C GLU A 525 35.14 -17.56 -18.10
N GLU A 526 35.71 -18.02 -19.22
CA GLU A 526 36.35 -17.14 -20.18
C GLU A 526 35.36 -16.36 -21.06
N ILE A 527 34.26 -16.99 -21.49
CA ILE A 527 33.27 -16.35 -22.37
C ILE A 527 32.57 -15.16 -21.68
N PRO A 528 32.07 -15.26 -20.43
CA PRO A 528 31.51 -14.12 -19.72
C PRO A 528 32.50 -12.96 -19.55
N ARG A 529 33.77 -13.28 -19.24
CA ARG A 529 34.83 -12.28 -19.10
C ARG A 529 35.09 -11.54 -20.41
N LEU A 530 35.24 -12.28 -21.52
CA LEU A 530 35.45 -11.70 -22.84
C LEU A 530 34.22 -10.89 -23.32
N ARG A 531 32.99 -11.28 -22.97
CA ARG A 531 31.78 -10.49 -23.27
C ARG A 531 31.77 -9.16 -22.51
N LYS A 532 32.13 -9.19 -21.23
CA LYS A 532 32.23 -7.98 -20.40
C LYS A 532 33.31 -7.04 -20.94
N GLU A 533 34.45 -7.58 -21.35
CA GLU A 533 35.53 -6.83 -21.98
C GLU A 533 35.11 -6.21 -23.32
N LEU A 534 34.47 -7.00 -24.20
CA LEU A 534 33.95 -6.51 -25.48
C LEU A 534 32.93 -5.38 -25.29
N ASN A 535 31.98 -5.52 -24.37
CA ASN A 535 30.98 -4.46 -24.09
C ASN A 535 31.63 -3.18 -23.55
N THR A 536 32.68 -3.31 -22.74
CA THR A 536 33.43 -2.16 -22.24
C THR A 536 34.11 -1.41 -23.40
N ILE A 537 34.78 -2.13 -24.29
CA ILE A 537 35.45 -1.54 -25.46
C ILE A 537 34.44 -0.92 -26.43
N VAL A 538 33.31 -1.59 -26.67
CA VAL A 538 32.22 -1.06 -27.50
C VAL A 538 31.67 0.24 -26.92
N SER A 539 31.48 0.32 -25.60
CA SER A 539 31.02 1.55 -24.93
C SER A 539 32.01 2.70 -25.11
N VAL A 540 33.31 2.43 -25.01
CA VAL A 540 34.38 3.42 -25.24
C VAL A 540 34.40 3.89 -26.70
N VAL A 541 34.32 2.97 -27.66
CA VAL A 541 34.33 3.29 -29.09
C VAL A 541 33.04 4.03 -29.50
N ALA A 542 31.88 3.64 -28.97
CA ALA A 542 30.60 4.32 -29.18
C ALA A 542 30.65 5.77 -28.67
N GLY A 543 31.19 5.98 -27.46
CA GLY A 543 31.39 7.31 -26.89
C GLY A 543 32.37 8.17 -27.71
N ARG A 544 33.45 7.58 -28.22
CA ARG A 544 34.46 8.30 -29.03
C ARG A 544 33.98 8.64 -30.45
N THR A 545 33.13 7.79 -31.04
CA THR A 545 32.67 7.94 -32.43
C THR A 545 31.27 8.56 -32.54
N GLY A 546 30.55 8.74 -31.42
CA GLY A 546 29.16 9.23 -31.39
C GLY A 546 28.14 8.25 -31.97
N ARG A 547 28.53 6.98 -32.20
CA ARG A 547 27.69 5.98 -32.85
C ARG A 547 26.90 5.16 -31.82
N PRO A 548 25.66 4.72 -32.13
CA PRO A 548 24.89 3.87 -31.24
C PRO A 548 25.61 2.55 -30.90
N HIS A 549 25.49 2.11 -29.65
CA HIS A 549 26.16 0.90 -29.12
C HIS A 549 25.90 -0.36 -29.98
N GLY A 550 24.66 -0.53 -30.47
CA GLY A 550 24.29 -1.65 -31.36
C GLY A 550 24.95 -1.58 -32.75
N ALA A 551 25.25 -0.39 -33.27
CA ALA A 551 25.88 -0.21 -34.57
C ALA A 551 27.35 -0.64 -34.55
N VAL A 552 28.07 -0.37 -33.45
CA VAL A 552 29.46 -0.79 -33.25
C VAL A 552 29.56 -2.32 -33.10
N HIS A 553 28.63 -2.95 -32.38
CA HIS A 553 28.52 -4.42 -32.32
C HIS A 553 28.26 -5.03 -33.70
N THR A 554 27.37 -4.42 -34.48
CA THR A 554 27.02 -4.90 -35.83
C THR A 554 28.21 -4.81 -36.78
N GLU A 555 29.03 -3.77 -36.67
CA GLU A 555 30.22 -3.60 -37.49
C GLU A 555 31.37 -4.53 -37.10
N ALA A 556 31.66 -4.68 -35.80
CA ALA A 556 32.62 -5.67 -35.34
C ALA A 556 32.22 -7.09 -35.77
N ARG A 557 30.92 -7.40 -35.76
CA ARG A 557 30.38 -8.66 -36.29
C ARG A 557 30.54 -8.77 -37.81
N LYS A 558 30.31 -7.70 -38.56
CA LYS A 558 30.45 -7.69 -40.03
C LYS A 558 31.91 -7.86 -40.47
N ALA A 559 32.85 -7.28 -39.72
CA ALA A 559 34.28 -7.35 -40.00
C ALA A 559 34.90 -8.70 -39.62
N CYS A 560 34.59 -9.23 -38.43
CA CYS A 560 35.17 -10.49 -37.94
C CYS A 560 34.34 -11.74 -38.30
N GLY A 561 33.09 -11.57 -38.76
CA GLY A 561 32.17 -12.67 -39.04
C GLY A 561 31.54 -13.32 -37.79
N GLY A 562 30.72 -14.35 -38.01
CA GLY A 562 30.15 -15.18 -36.96
C GLY A 562 28.76 -14.77 -36.42
N PRO A 563 28.23 -15.53 -35.43
CA PRO A 563 26.89 -15.34 -34.85
C PRO A 563 26.81 -14.08 -33.96
N PRO A 564 25.61 -13.69 -33.47
CA PRO A 564 25.47 -12.61 -32.48
C PRO A 564 26.34 -12.86 -31.23
N THR A 565 26.76 -11.81 -30.53
CA THR A 565 27.69 -11.87 -29.38
C THR A 565 27.27 -12.88 -28.29
N ALA A 566 25.97 -13.08 -28.10
CA ALA A 566 25.40 -14.07 -27.17
C ALA A 566 25.70 -15.54 -27.54
N LEU A 567 26.11 -15.81 -28.78
CA LEU A 567 26.41 -17.14 -29.32
C LEU A 567 27.85 -17.27 -29.84
N CYS A 568 28.72 -16.27 -29.60
CA CYS A 568 30.11 -16.31 -30.03
C CYS A 568 30.96 -17.27 -29.20
N SER A 569 31.90 -17.96 -29.87
CA SER A 569 32.99 -18.68 -29.22
C SER A 569 34.02 -17.70 -28.62
N ALA A 570 34.86 -18.19 -27.69
CA ALA A 570 35.91 -17.37 -27.09
C ALA A 570 36.88 -16.77 -28.13
N GLU A 571 37.22 -17.51 -29.18
CA GLU A 571 38.06 -17.03 -30.28
C GLU A 571 37.40 -15.86 -31.04
N GLN A 572 36.12 -16.00 -31.40
CA GLN A 572 35.37 -14.94 -32.08
C GLN A 572 35.22 -13.66 -31.22
N LEU A 573 35.11 -13.81 -29.91
CA LEU A 573 35.09 -12.68 -28.98
C LEU A 573 36.45 -11.97 -28.94
N ARG A 574 37.56 -12.73 -28.91
CA ARG A 574 38.92 -12.16 -28.96
C ARG A 574 39.18 -11.43 -30.28
N ASP A 575 38.74 -11.97 -31.41
CA ASP A 575 38.90 -11.33 -32.71
C ASP A 575 38.14 -10.00 -32.80
N ARG A 576 36.93 -9.93 -32.24
CA ARG A 576 36.15 -8.69 -32.18
C ARG A 576 36.79 -7.66 -31.24
N ILE A 577 37.30 -8.11 -30.10
CA ILE A 577 38.05 -7.26 -29.16
C ILE A 577 39.30 -6.70 -29.83
N ALA A 578 40.07 -7.54 -30.54
CA ALA A 578 41.28 -7.13 -31.25
C ALA A 578 40.97 -6.12 -32.37
N TYR A 579 39.91 -6.36 -33.14
CA TYR A 579 39.45 -5.44 -34.17
C TYR A 579 39.08 -4.07 -33.61
N LEU A 580 38.26 -4.01 -32.55
CA LEU A 580 37.85 -2.74 -31.96
C LEU A 580 38.97 -2.01 -31.20
N ARG A 581 39.99 -2.73 -30.70
CA ARG A 581 41.19 -2.10 -30.12
C ARG A 581 42.06 -1.38 -31.16
N SER A 582 41.87 -1.66 -32.45
CA SER A 582 42.60 -0.98 -33.52
C SER A 582 41.98 0.37 -33.96
N TRP A 583 40.86 0.79 -33.33
CA TRP A 583 40.08 1.97 -33.69
C TRP A 583 40.40 3.24 -32.88
#